data_AF-A0A2E0XA00-F1
#
_entry.id   AF-A0A2E0XA00-F1
#
_cell.length_a   1.000
_cell.length_b   1.000
_cell.length_c   1.000
_cell.angle_alpha   90.00
_cell.angle_beta   90.00
_cell.angle_gamma   90.00
#
_symmetry.space_group_name_H-M   'P 1'
#
loop_
_entity.id
_entity.type
_entity.pdbx_description
1 polymer ?
#
loop_
_entity_poly.entity_id
_entity_poly.type
_entity_poly.pdbx_seq_one_letter_code
_entity_poly.pdbx_strand_id
1 'polypeptide(L)'
;MTSVPNRKRRLLVSCQVFQREIRDCLSRIDCPVEVSFLPFGIHGESAEVARVAIQQAVDAADPSIHECVLVGYGLCNYGVRGLVARNLPLVIPRVHDCIGLLLGDRERYQGFCQNQTGTYFQTSGWVDAADVVPLASLDSGGFRAGAVNDLSLLIERYGEDNGRYLNSVLNGQRYRQHMYITSGVSEEDALIDRTRQRARQAGCSLQVERGTMRLLEALLAGPWDDDEFLRVPAGMQVDLAYDGRLLCWKEPIS
;
A
#
# COMPACT_ATOMS: atom_id res chain seq x y z
N MET A 1 14.19 -26.35 -34.86
CA MET A 1 14.14 -25.71 -33.53
C MET A 1 13.52 -24.34 -33.71
N THR A 2 12.20 -24.23 -33.59
CA THR A 2 11.50 -22.95 -33.59
C THR A 2 11.89 -22.21 -32.31
N SER A 3 12.52 -21.04 -32.44
CA SER A 3 12.84 -20.21 -31.27
C SER A 3 11.54 -19.88 -30.57
N VAL A 4 11.44 -20.25 -29.28
CA VAL A 4 10.38 -19.74 -28.41
C VAL A 4 10.53 -18.22 -28.43
N PRO A 5 9.51 -17.44 -28.85
CA PRO A 5 9.62 -15.99 -28.84
C PRO A 5 10.00 -15.55 -27.43
N ASN A 6 11.02 -14.68 -27.32
CA ASN A 6 11.51 -14.18 -26.05
C ASN A 6 10.35 -13.47 -25.34
N ARG A 7 9.72 -14.14 -24.36
CA ARG A 7 8.56 -13.62 -23.65
C ARG A 7 9.05 -12.44 -22.81
N LYS A 8 8.63 -11.23 -23.15
CA LYS A 8 8.95 -10.03 -22.37
C LYS A 8 8.48 -10.22 -20.93
N ARG A 9 9.26 -9.69 -20.00
CA ARG A 9 8.99 -9.77 -18.56
C ARG A 9 8.08 -8.65 -18.11
N ARG A 10 7.47 -8.78 -16.94
CA ARG A 10 6.82 -7.65 -16.25
C ARG A 10 7.74 -7.16 -15.15
N LEU A 11 7.80 -5.85 -14.90
CA LEU A 11 8.44 -5.32 -13.71
C LEU A 11 7.37 -5.03 -12.66
N LEU A 12 7.47 -5.61 -11.47
CA LEU A 12 6.65 -5.27 -10.32
C LEU A 12 7.41 -4.30 -9.42
N VAL A 13 6.87 -3.10 -9.23
CA VAL A 13 7.32 -2.15 -8.20
C VAL A 13 6.34 -2.22 -7.04
N SER A 14 6.75 -2.75 -5.90
CA SER A 14 5.84 -3.08 -4.80
C SER A 14 6.35 -2.68 -3.43
N CYS A 15 5.42 -2.43 -2.50
CA CYS A 15 5.74 -2.26 -1.10
C CYS A 15 6.35 -3.54 -0.53
N GLN A 16 7.42 -3.40 0.26
CA GLN A 16 8.08 -4.51 0.96
C GLN A 16 7.13 -5.28 1.88
N VAL A 17 6.02 -4.69 2.35
CA VAL A 17 5.03 -5.40 3.19
C VAL A 17 4.39 -6.59 2.50
N PHE A 18 4.46 -6.70 1.17
CA PHE A 18 3.92 -7.81 0.40
C PHE A 18 4.96 -8.88 0.07
N GLN A 19 6.16 -8.85 0.66
CA GLN A 19 7.24 -9.77 0.27
C GLN A 19 6.84 -11.25 0.40
N ARG A 20 6.11 -11.63 1.46
CA ARG A 20 5.67 -13.03 1.64
C ARG A 20 4.62 -13.40 0.60
N GLU A 21 3.60 -12.56 0.44
CA GLU A 21 2.47 -12.76 -0.46
C GLU A 21 2.91 -12.80 -1.93
N ILE A 22 3.77 -11.87 -2.35
CA ILE A 22 4.27 -11.83 -3.73
C ILE A 22 5.13 -13.04 -4.03
N ARG A 23 6.00 -13.48 -3.11
CA ARG A 23 6.80 -14.70 -3.33
C ARG A 23 5.92 -15.93 -3.46
N ASP A 24 4.89 -16.05 -2.64
CA ASP A 24 3.91 -17.13 -2.73
C ASP A 24 3.16 -17.08 -4.07
N CYS A 25 2.64 -15.92 -4.48
CA CYS A 25 1.97 -15.74 -5.76
C CYS A 25 2.87 -16.08 -6.96
N LEU A 26 4.13 -15.62 -6.93
CA LEU A 26 5.11 -15.90 -8.00
C LEU A 26 5.40 -17.39 -8.19
N SER A 27 5.30 -18.18 -7.12
CA SER A 27 5.46 -19.64 -7.21
C SER A 27 4.32 -20.34 -7.95
N ARG A 28 3.19 -19.65 -8.17
CA ARG A 28 1.95 -20.19 -8.73
C ARG A 28 1.63 -19.67 -10.14
N ILE A 29 2.43 -18.75 -10.66
CA ILE A 29 2.19 -18.13 -11.97
C ILE A 29 3.30 -18.46 -12.97
N ASP A 30 2.91 -18.66 -14.23
CA ASP A 30 3.86 -18.92 -15.32
C ASP A 30 4.39 -17.64 -15.98
N CYS A 31 3.95 -16.46 -15.53
CA CYS A 31 4.37 -15.19 -16.11
C CYS A 31 5.73 -14.74 -15.52
N PRO A 32 6.73 -14.41 -16.36
CA PRO A 32 8.01 -13.92 -15.85
C PRO A 32 7.87 -12.50 -15.31
N VAL A 33 8.00 -12.35 -14.00
CA VAL A 33 7.94 -11.07 -13.29
C VAL A 33 9.25 -10.82 -12.56
N GLU A 34 9.90 -9.69 -12.87
CA GLU A 34 10.98 -9.13 -12.08
C GLU A 34 10.40 -8.24 -10.98
N VAL A 35 10.96 -8.28 -9.78
CA VAL A 35 10.41 -7.56 -8.62
C VAL A 35 11.40 -6.56 -8.05
N SER A 36 10.95 -5.33 -7.89
CA SER A 36 11.60 -4.26 -7.14
C SER A 36 10.74 -3.94 -5.91
N PHE A 37 11.25 -4.31 -4.73
CA PHE A 37 10.62 -3.94 -3.47
C PHE A 37 11.16 -2.60 -2.99
N LEU A 38 10.27 -1.64 -2.74
CA LEU A 38 10.66 -0.42 -2.06
C LEU A 38 10.56 -0.58 -0.54
N PRO A 39 11.42 0.11 0.22
CA PRO A 39 11.46 -0.02 1.67
C PRO A 39 10.11 0.23 2.33
N PHE A 40 9.93 -0.42 3.47
CA PHE A 40 8.80 -0.17 4.35
C PHE A 40 8.68 1.31 4.75
N GLY A 41 7.46 1.84 4.75
CA GLY A 41 7.14 3.15 5.31
C GLY A 41 7.29 4.36 4.38
N ILE A 42 7.68 4.18 3.12
CA ILE A 42 7.83 5.28 2.16
C ILE A 42 6.54 6.11 1.95
N HIS A 43 5.36 5.50 2.15
CA HIS A 43 4.07 6.18 2.00
C HIS A 43 3.53 6.80 3.30
N GLY A 44 4.27 6.65 4.41
CA GLY A 44 3.94 7.28 5.68
C GLY A 44 4.44 8.73 5.77
N GLU A 45 5.56 9.06 5.12
CA GLU A 45 6.17 10.39 5.23
C GLU A 45 5.38 11.47 4.48
N SER A 46 5.22 11.33 3.17
CA SER A 46 4.37 12.20 2.34
C SER A 46 4.03 11.55 1.01
N ALA A 47 2.99 12.06 0.34
CA ALA A 47 2.63 11.64 -1.01
C ALA A 47 3.77 11.86 -2.01
N GLU A 48 4.54 12.93 -1.84
CA GLU A 48 5.65 13.29 -2.73
C GLU A 48 6.82 12.32 -2.60
N VAL A 49 7.25 12.02 -1.37
CA VAL A 49 8.33 11.06 -1.11
C VAL A 49 7.99 9.69 -1.69
N ALA A 50 6.77 9.21 -1.43
CA ALA A 50 6.29 7.96 -2.00
C ALA A 50 6.30 7.98 -3.53
N ARG A 51 5.78 9.06 -4.14
CA ARG A 51 5.73 9.21 -5.59
C ARG A 51 7.12 9.21 -6.22
N VAL A 52 8.07 9.95 -5.65
CA VAL A 52 9.44 10.04 -6.17
C VAL A 52 10.09 8.66 -6.12
N ALA A 53 9.99 7.94 -5.00
CA ALA A 53 10.56 6.60 -4.86
C ALA A 53 9.92 5.60 -5.84
N ILE A 54 8.59 5.62 -5.97
CA ILE A 54 7.87 4.75 -6.91
C ILE A 54 8.23 5.11 -8.36
N GLN A 55 8.28 6.40 -8.71
CA GLN A 55 8.64 6.85 -10.05
C GLN A 55 10.07 6.44 -10.42
N GLN A 56 11.03 6.55 -9.51
CA GLN A 56 12.41 6.12 -9.75
C GLN A 56 12.47 4.63 -10.10
N ALA A 57 11.70 3.78 -9.41
CA ALA A 57 11.64 2.35 -9.71
C ALA A 57 10.87 2.05 -11.00
N VAL A 58 9.83 2.83 -11.33
CA VAL A 58 9.12 2.76 -12.62
C VAL A 58 10.06 3.16 -13.77
N ASP A 59 10.84 4.21 -13.61
CA ASP A 59 11.76 4.75 -14.62
C ASP A 59 12.95 3.79 -14.89
N ALA A 60 13.24 2.87 -13.98
CA ALA A 60 14.25 1.82 -14.17
C ALA A 60 13.80 0.68 -15.12
N ALA A 61 12.53 0.66 -15.54
CA ALA A 61 12.02 -0.37 -16.44
C ALA A 61 12.60 -0.23 -17.85
N ASP A 62 13.28 -1.29 -18.32
CA ASP A 62 13.83 -1.36 -19.68
C ASP A 62 12.76 -1.85 -20.70
N PRO A 63 12.34 -1.05 -21.71
CA PRO A 63 11.34 -1.46 -22.71
C PRO A 63 11.78 -2.59 -23.66
N SER A 64 13.07 -2.90 -23.73
CA SER A 64 13.60 -4.04 -24.49
C SER A 64 13.37 -5.37 -23.76
N ILE A 65 13.29 -5.34 -22.43
CA ILE A 65 13.12 -6.51 -21.55
C ILE A 65 11.66 -6.61 -21.06
N HIS A 66 11.06 -5.47 -20.72
CA HIS A 66 9.78 -5.39 -20.05
C HIS A 66 8.64 -5.02 -21.00
N GLU A 67 7.45 -5.60 -20.78
CA GLU A 67 6.22 -5.26 -21.50
C GLU A 67 5.35 -4.23 -20.77
N CYS A 68 5.39 -4.20 -19.44
CA CYS A 68 4.65 -3.27 -18.60
C CYS A 68 5.28 -3.17 -17.21
N VAL A 69 4.86 -2.17 -16.44
CA VAL A 69 5.18 -2.05 -15.01
C VAL A 69 3.91 -2.24 -14.19
N LEU A 70 3.96 -3.18 -13.26
CA LEU A 70 2.92 -3.45 -12.27
C LEU A 70 3.25 -2.64 -11.01
N VAL A 71 2.29 -1.87 -10.51
CA VAL A 71 2.47 -1.06 -9.31
C VAL A 71 1.72 -1.72 -8.16
N GLY A 72 2.46 -2.42 -7.29
CA GLY A 72 1.97 -3.09 -6.08
C GLY A 72 1.66 -2.11 -4.94
N TYR A 73 0.91 -1.05 -5.24
CA TYR A 73 0.44 -0.02 -4.31
C TYR A 73 -1.01 0.33 -4.64
N GLY A 74 -1.80 0.61 -3.60
CA GLY A 74 -3.06 1.36 -3.75
C GLY A 74 -2.79 2.85 -3.86
N LEU A 75 -3.82 3.67 -3.57
CA LEU A 75 -3.66 5.12 -3.46
C LEU A 75 -2.60 5.53 -2.43
N CYS A 76 -2.51 4.82 -1.29
CA CYS A 76 -1.46 4.93 -0.26
C CYS A 76 -1.03 6.38 0.02
N ASN A 77 -1.94 7.17 0.63
CA ASN A 77 -1.74 8.60 0.86
C ASN A 77 -1.41 9.40 -0.42
N TYR A 78 -2.05 9.05 -1.54
CA TYR A 78 -1.84 9.65 -2.86
C TYR A 78 -0.44 9.46 -3.46
N GLY A 79 0.37 8.52 -2.96
CA GLY A 79 1.72 8.26 -3.46
C GLY A 79 1.79 7.84 -4.93
N VAL A 80 0.72 7.22 -5.45
CA VAL A 80 0.64 6.85 -6.88
C VAL A 80 0.11 7.97 -7.79
N ARG A 81 -0.49 9.02 -7.22
CA ARG A 81 -1.06 10.12 -7.99
C ARG A 81 0.07 10.97 -8.58
N GLY A 82 0.07 11.12 -9.91
CA GLY A 82 1.08 11.87 -10.64
C GLY A 82 2.21 11.01 -11.19
N LEU A 83 2.20 9.69 -10.94
CA LEU A 83 3.11 8.76 -11.62
C LEU A 83 2.92 8.86 -13.13
N VAL A 84 4.02 8.87 -13.88
CA VAL A 84 4.04 8.94 -15.33
C VAL A 84 4.45 7.59 -15.88
N ALA A 85 3.58 7.02 -16.71
CA ALA A 85 3.86 5.85 -17.52
C ALA A 85 4.80 6.26 -18.65
N ARG A 86 6.12 6.24 -18.45
CA ARG A 86 7.09 6.79 -19.43
C ARG A 86 6.98 6.11 -20.80
N ASN A 87 7.70 5.01 -20.97
CA ASN A 87 7.81 4.28 -22.23
C ASN A 87 6.98 2.98 -22.21
N LEU A 88 6.53 2.57 -21.02
CA LEU A 88 5.77 1.35 -20.81
C LEU A 88 4.46 1.68 -20.09
N PRO A 89 3.38 0.92 -20.37
CA PRO A 89 2.14 1.07 -19.65
C PRO A 89 2.30 0.67 -18.18
N LEU A 90 1.54 1.34 -17.31
CA LEU A 90 1.42 0.97 -15.89
C LEU A 90 0.13 0.22 -15.64
N VAL A 91 0.15 -0.71 -14.69
CA VAL A 91 -1.03 -1.38 -14.15
C VAL A 91 -1.09 -1.14 -12.64
N ILE A 92 -2.16 -0.53 -12.17
CA ILE A 92 -2.30 -0.08 -10.78
C ILE A 92 -3.63 -0.57 -10.20
N PRO A 93 -3.66 -1.28 -9.07
CA PRO A 93 -4.89 -1.67 -8.39
C PRO A 93 -5.73 -0.46 -7.96
N ARG A 94 -7.05 -0.52 -8.17
CA ARG A 94 -8.03 0.49 -7.76
C ARG A 94 -8.47 0.28 -6.31
N VAL A 95 -7.52 0.42 -5.40
CA VAL A 95 -7.74 0.30 -3.95
C VAL A 95 -7.16 1.51 -3.21
N HIS A 96 -7.69 1.79 -2.02
CA HIS A 96 -7.28 2.94 -1.21
C HIS A 96 -5.86 2.80 -0.67
N ASP A 97 -5.44 1.58 -0.32
CA ASP A 97 -4.11 1.29 0.17
C ASP A 97 -3.81 -0.21 0.12
N CYS A 98 -2.66 -0.59 0.70
CA CYS A 98 -2.20 -1.97 0.79
C CYS A 98 -3.13 -2.88 1.61
N ILE A 99 -3.93 -2.34 2.54
CA ILE A 99 -4.90 -3.13 3.32
C ILE A 99 -6.08 -3.51 2.43
N GLY A 100 -6.62 -2.55 1.66
CA GLY A 100 -7.68 -2.84 0.68
C GLY A 100 -7.27 -3.91 -0.34
N LEU A 101 -5.99 -3.94 -0.70
CA LEU A 101 -5.43 -4.94 -1.61
C LEU A 101 -5.46 -6.36 -1.02
N LEU A 102 -5.13 -6.53 0.27
CA LEU A 102 -5.17 -7.83 0.97
C LEU A 102 -6.57 -8.20 1.46
N LEU A 103 -7.50 -7.26 1.58
CA LEU A 103 -8.90 -7.57 1.77
C LEU A 103 -9.58 -8.06 0.48
N GLY A 104 -8.97 -7.77 -0.68
CA GLY A 104 -9.45 -8.15 -2.00
C GLY A 104 -10.67 -7.39 -2.49
N ASP A 105 -11.10 -6.38 -1.73
CA ASP A 105 -12.32 -5.63 -1.95
C ASP A 105 -12.23 -4.25 -1.29
N ARG A 106 -12.39 -3.20 -2.11
CA ARG A 106 -12.37 -1.80 -1.69
C ARG A 106 -13.58 -1.43 -0.82
N GLU A 107 -14.75 -2.00 -1.08
CA GLU A 107 -15.99 -1.70 -0.35
C GLU A 107 -15.92 -2.31 1.05
N ARG A 108 -15.41 -3.54 1.14
CA ARG A 108 -15.12 -4.19 2.41
C ARG A 108 -14.14 -3.37 3.27
N TYR A 109 -13.07 -2.85 2.66
CA TYR A 109 -12.14 -1.97 3.36
C TYR A 109 -12.80 -0.68 3.85
N GLN A 110 -13.58 0.00 3.00
CA GLN A 110 -14.35 1.19 3.39
C GLN A 110 -15.32 0.89 4.54
N GLY A 111 -15.98 -0.27 4.51
CA GLY A 111 -16.87 -0.73 5.57
C GLY A 111 -16.16 -0.85 6.92
N PHE A 112 -14.92 -1.36 6.95
CA PHE A 112 -14.13 -1.37 8.19
C PHE A 112 -13.78 0.05 8.65
N CYS A 113 -13.31 0.91 7.75
CA CYS A 113 -12.95 2.28 8.11
C CYS A 113 -14.14 3.09 8.66
N GLN A 114 -15.35 2.86 8.14
CA GLN A 114 -16.56 3.55 8.59
C GLN A 114 -17.13 2.99 9.89
N ASN A 115 -17.17 1.66 10.03
CA ASN A 115 -17.87 1.01 11.15
C ASN A 115 -16.96 0.68 12.33
N GLN A 116 -15.64 0.67 12.13
CA GLN A 116 -14.64 0.25 13.12
C GLN A 116 -13.54 1.29 13.28
N THR A 117 -13.92 2.52 13.64
CA THR A 117 -12.98 3.61 13.89
C THR A 117 -12.02 3.25 15.05
N GLY A 118 -10.75 3.68 14.91
CA GLY A 118 -9.71 3.32 15.87
C GLY A 118 -9.18 1.89 15.72
N THR A 119 -9.27 1.31 14.52
CA THR A 119 -8.63 0.02 14.18
C THR A 119 -7.21 0.23 13.70
N TYR A 120 -6.26 -0.49 14.30
CA TYR A 120 -4.90 -0.59 13.80
C TYR A 120 -4.73 -1.85 12.95
N PHE A 121 -4.71 -1.69 11.63
CA PHE A 121 -4.56 -2.80 10.70
C PHE A 121 -3.12 -3.31 10.68
N GLN A 122 -2.97 -4.63 10.69
CA GLN A 122 -1.71 -5.34 10.63
C GLN A 122 -1.81 -6.48 9.64
N THR A 123 -0.69 -6.76 8.97
CA THR A 123 -0.52 -7.83 7.98
C THR A 123 0.79 -8.54 8.27
N SER A 124 1.06 -9.64 7.56
CA SER A 124 2.31 -10.40 7.73
C SER A 124 3.57 -9.52 7.64
N GLY A 125 3.72 -8.76 6.55
CA GLY A 125 4.86 -7.87 6.35
C GLY A 125 4.86 -6.63 7.24
N TRP A 126 3.70 -6.20 7.75
CA TRP A 126 3.65 -5.17 8.79
C TRP A 126 4.28 -5.66 10.09
N VAL A 127 3.92 -6.88 10.50
CA VAL A 127 4.42 -7.47 11.74
C VAL A 127 5.92 -7.69 11.67
N ASP A 128 6.41 -8.22 10.54
CA ASP A 128 7.85 -8.41 10.28
C ASP A 128 8.63 -7.09 10.33
N ALA A 129 8.15 -6.05 9.65
CA ALA A 129 8.82 -4.74 9.65
C ALA A 129 8.85 -4.12 11.04
N ALA A 130 7.77 -4.29 11.81
CA ALA A 130 7.67 -3.78 13.17
C ALA A 130 8.51 -4.53 14.22
N ASP A 131 9.05 -5.72 13.88
CA ASP A 131 10.04 -6.39 14.73
C ASP A 131 11.45 -5.78 14.57
N VAL A 132 11.72 -5.12 13.43
CA VAL A 132 13.02 -4.51 13.12
C VAL A 132 13.04 -3.01 13.41
N VAL A 133 11.88 -2.34 13.32
CA VAL A 133 11.73 -0.91 13.59
C VAL A 133 11.06 -0.71 14.96
N PRO A 134 11.65 0.07 15.89
CA PRO A 134 11.04 0.33 17.19
C PRO A 134 9.61 0.87 17.04
N LEU A 135 8.66 0.33 17.81
CA LEU A 135 7.24 0.72 17.75
C LEU A 135 7.03 2.24 17.93
N ALA A 136 7.85 2.89 18.77
CA ALA A 136 7.85 4.34 18.94
C ALA A 136 8.14 5.09 17.63
N SER A 137 9.00 4.55 16.76
CA SER A 137 9.31 5.11 15.44
C SER A 137 8.18 4.87 14.43
N LEU A 138 7.37 3.82 14.61
CA LEU A 138 6.18 3.57 13.81
C LEU A 138 5.00 4.47 14.21
N ASP A 139 4.87 4.75 15.50
CA ASP A 139 3.82 5.63 16.06
C ASP A 139 4.12 7.12 15.87
N SER A 140 5.39 7.53 15.71
CA SER A 140 5.78 8.95 15.79
C SER A 140 5.95 9.70 14.46
N GLY A 141 5.77 9.08 13.29
CA GLY A 141 6.31 9.71 12.05
C GLY A 141 5.50 9.70 10.76
N GLY A 142 4.35 9.05 10.67
CA GLY A 142 3.63 9.04 9.37
C GLY A 142 2.61 7.94 9.11
N PHE A 143 2.56 6.90 9.95
CA PHE A 143 1.55 5.84 9.83
C PHE A 143 0.19 6.18 10.44
N ARG A 144 0.12 7.29 11.16
CA ARG A 144 -1.13 7.99 11.43
C ARG A 144 -1.52 8.70 10.16
N ALA A 145 -2.64 8.30 9.54
CA ALA A 145 -3.26 9.10 8.48
C ALA A 145 -3.30 10.57 8.91
N GLY A 146 -2.38 11.39 8.37
CA GLY A 146 -2.34 12.83 8.55
C GLY A 146 -2.10 13.41 9.95
N ALA A 147 -1.48 12.71 10.90
CA ALA A 147 -1.24 13.28 12.25
C ALA A 147 0.22 13.12 12.73
N VAL A 148 1.14 13.81 12.07
CA VAL A 148 2.29 14.39 12.77
C VAL A 148 1.89 15.81 13.13
N ASN A 149 1.48 15.98 14.37
CA ASN A 149 1.26 17.30 14.91
C ASN A 149 1.98 17.33 16.25
N ASP A 150 3.26 17.70 16.18
CA ASP A 150 3.97 18.20 17.35
C ASP A 150 3.09 19.29 17.97
N LEU A 151 2.76 19.14 19.25
CA LEU A 151 1.97 20.11 19.99
C LEU A 151 2.56 21.52 19.83
N SER A 152 3.89 21.63 19.75
CA SER A 152 4.61 22.88 19.56
C SER A 152 4.26 23.54 18.22
N LEU A 153 4.24 22.77 17.12
CA LEU A 153 3.87 23.26 15.78
C LEU A 153 2.38 23.62 15.69
N LEU A 154 1.52 22.86 16.38
CA LEU A 154 0.10 23.19 16.45
C LEU A 154 -0.17 24.46 17.25
N ILE A 155 0.56 24.65 18.36
CA ILE A 155 0.47 25.88 19.17
C ILE A 155 1.00 27.06 18.36
N GLU A 156 2.12 26.91 17.65
CA GLU A 156 2.68 27.96 16.80
C GLU A 156 1.70 28.38 15.70
N ARG A 157 1.06 27.40 15.05
CA ARG A 157 0.20 27.67 13.89
C ARG A 157 -1.23 28.09 14.25
N TYR A 158 -1.77 27.62 15.37
CA TYR A 158 -3.18 27.80 15.72
C TYR A 158 -3.40 28.52 17.06
N GLY A 159 -2.34 28.84 17.80
CA GLY A 159 -2.40 29.43 19.14
C GLY A 159 -2.50 28.37 20.24
N GLU A 160 -2.26 28.75 21.49
CA GLU A 160 -2.12 27.79 22.59
C GLU A 160 -3.38 26.94 22.85
N ASP A 161 -4.54 27.58 22.96
CA ASP A 161 -5.80 26.87 23.26
C ASP A 161 -6.24 25.98 22.10
N ASN A 162 -6.24 26.49 20.87
CA ASN A 162 -6.61 25.71 19.68
C ASN A 162 -5.58 24.64 19.34
N GLY A 163 -4.29 24.93 19.53
CA GLY A 163 -3.21 23.97 19.32
C GLY A 163 -3.30 22.81 20.29
N ARG A 164 -3.55 23.07 21.58
CA ARG A 164 -3.81 22.03 22.58
C ARG A 164 -5.11 21.27 22.32
N TYR A 165 -6.17 21.95 21.89
CA TYR A 165 -7.43 21.31 21.50
C TYR A 165 -7.23 20.38 20.30
N LEU A 166 -6.66 20.86 19.20
CA LEU A 166 -6.36 20.06 18.01
C LEU A 166 -5.42 18.91 18.34
N ASN A 167 -4.40 19.15 19.16
CA ASN A 167 -3.51 18.10 19.64
C ASN A 167 -4.27 17.04 20.44
N SER A 168 -5.19 17.43 21.31
CA SER A 168 -5.99 16.48 22.10
C SER A 168 -7.00 15.71 21.25
N VAL A 169 -7.55 16.30 20.20
CA VAL A 169 -8.43 15.62 19.24
C VAL A 169 -7.63 14.64 18.36
N LEU A 170 -6.45 15.07 17.88
CA LEU A 170 -5.63 14.32 16.93
C LEU A 170 -4.74 13.25 17.59
N ASN A 171 -4.29 13.49 18.82
CA ASN A 171 -3.53 12.53 19.64
C ASN A 171 -4.40 11.78 20.66
N GLY A 172 -5.65 12.18 20.85
CA GLY A 172 -6.60 11.52 21.76
C GLY A 172 -7.26 10.26 21.18
N GLN A 173 -7.18 10.03 19.87
CA GLN A 173 -7.61 8.78 19.27
C GLN A 173 -6.55 7.69 19.48
N ARG A 174 -6.63 7.03 20.63
CA ARG A 174 -5.96 5.75 20.84
C ARG A 174 -6.68 4.68 20.03
N TYR A 175 -5.92 3.80 19.39
CA TYR A 175 -6.50 2.58 18.82
C TYR A 175 -7.30 1.84 19.90
N ARG A 176 -8.46 1.33 19.53
CA ARG A 176 -9.33 0.52 20.40
C ARG A 176 -9.09 -0.96 20.17
N GLN A 177 -8.67 -1.30 18.95
CA GLN A 177 -8.41 -2.66 18.53
C GLN A 177 -7.28 -2.72 17.52
N HIS A 178 -6.61 -3.86 17.50
CA HIS A 178 -5.77 -4.28 16.41
C HIS A 178 -6.59 -5.23 15.52
N MET A 179 -6.39 -5.14 14.21
CA MET A 179 -6.95 -6.09 13.26
C MET A 179 -5.83 -6.72 12.47
N TYR A 180 -5.69 -8.04 12.56
CA TYR A 180 -4.77 -8.80 11.72
C TYR A 180 -5.50 -9.30 10.48
N ILE A 181 -5.06 -8.90 9.28
CA ILE A 181 -5.59 -9.41 8.02
C ILE A 181 -4.75 -10.61 7.58
N THR A 182 -5.37 -11.78 7.49
CA THR A 182 -4.68 -12.99 7.04
C THR A 182 -4.52 -13.02 5.52
N SER A 183 -3.39 -13.51 5.04
CA SER A 183 -3.12 -13.75 3.62
C SER A 183 -2.84 -15.23 3.32
N GLY A 184 -2.71 -16.08 4.33
CA GLY A 184 -2.43 -17.52 4.17
C GLY A 184 -0.96 -17.85 3.93
N VAL A 185 -0.06 -16.91 4.25
CA VAL A 185 1.39 -17.12 4.14
C VAL A 185 1.92 -18.08 5.20
N SER A 186 3.12 -18.64 4.99
CA SER A 186 3.75 -19.54 5.95
C SER A 186 3.99 -18.87 7.31
N GLU A 187 3.82 -19.64 8.39
CA GLU A 187 4.04 -19.21 9.79
C GLU A 187 3.13 -18.05 10.23
N GLU A 188 1.96 -17.88 9.61
CA GLU A 188 1.03 -16.80 9.90
C GLU A 188 0.48 -16.85 11.34
N ASP A 189 0.27 -18.04 11.91
CA ASP A 189 -0.17 -18.19 13.31
C ASP A 189 0.80 -17.52 14.29
N ALA A 190 2.11 -17.66 14.07
CA ALA A 190 3.13 -17.01 14.89
C ALA A 190 3.10 -15.48 14.75
N LEU A 191 2.69 -14.95 13.59
CA LEU A 191 2.51 -13.51 13.37
C LEU A 191 1.27 -13.00 14.13
N ILE A 192 0.17 -13.75 14.04
CA ILE A 192 -1.07 -13.46 14.76
C ILE A 192 -0.82 -13.44 16.28
N ASP A 193 -0.06 -14.40 16.80
CA ASP A 193 0.31 -14.46 18.21
C ASP A 193 1.12 -13.23 18.65
N ARG A 194 2.07 -12.77 17.83
CA ARG A 194 2.83 -11.53 18.10
C ARG A 194 1.92 -10.31 18.07
N THR A 195 1.02 -10.20 17.10
CA THR A 195 0.01 -9.14 17.07
C THR A 195 -0.87 -9.17 18.32
N ARG A 196 -1.25 -10.35 18.80
CA ARG A 196 -2.04 -10.51 20.05
C ARG A 196 -1.27 -10.00 21.27
N GLN A 197 0.03 -10.27 21.35
CA GLN A 197 0.87 -9.74 22.41
C GLN A 197 0.95 -8.20 22.38
N ARG A 198 1.18 -7.62 21.19
CA ARG A 198 1.22 -6.17 21.00
C ARG A 198 -0.12 -5.49 21.35
N ALA A 199 -1.24 -6.07 20.91
CA ALA A 199 -2.57 -5.57 21.25
C ALA A 199 -2.79 -5.55 22.77
N ARG A 200 -2.42 -6.63 23.47
CA ARG A 200 -2.51 -6.70 24.94
C ARG A 200 -1.65 -5.64 25.62
N GLN A 201 -0.43 -5.41 25.16
CA GLN A 201 0.46 -4.36 25.70
C GLN A 201 -0.11 -2.96 25.49
N ALA A 202 -0.80 -2.73 24.37
CA ALA A 202 -1.48 -1.47 24.06
C ALA A 202 -2.86 -1.33 24.73
N GLY A 203 -3.32 -2.32 25.51
CA GLY A 203 -4.66 -2.33 26.11
C GLY A 203 -5.79 -2.44 25.08
N CYS A 204 -5.51 -2.96 23.89
CA CYS A 204 -6.43 -3.11 22.78
C CYS A 204 -6.94 -4.57 22.65
N SER A 205 -8.13 -4.75 22.09
CA SER A 205 -8.57 -6.08 21.61
C SER A 205 -7.86 -6.46 20.31
N LEU A 206 -7.90 -7.76 19.97
CA LEU A 206 -7.47 -8.26 18.66
C LEU A 206 -8.67 -8.88 17.92
N GLN A 207 -8.89 -8.43 16.69
CA GLN A 207 -9.70 -9.12 15.69
C GLN A 207 -8.77 -9.76 14.64
N VAL A 208 -9.04 -11.01 14.26
CA VAL A 208 -8.39 -11.66 13.11
C VAL A 208 -9.40 -11.71 11.99
N GLU A 209 -9.08 -11.09 10.87
CA GLU A 209 -9.95 -10.95 9.72
C GLU A 209 -9.36 -11.70 8.53
N ARG A 210 -10.19 -12.44 7.81
CA ARG A 210 -9.74 -13.22 6.65
C ARG A 210 -9.51 -12.32 5.45
N GLY A 211 -8.27 -12.18 5.00
CA GLY A 211 -7.94 -11.54 3.72
C GLY A 211 -7.90 -12.53 2.56
N THR A 212 -7.31 -12.09 1.46
CA THR A 212 -7.14 -12.84 0.21
C THR A 212 -5.98 -12.27 -0.62
N MET A 213 -5.31 -13.14 -1.37
CA MET A 213 -4.25 -12.75 -2.32
C MET A 213 -4.78 -12.52 -3.74
N ARG A 214 -6.09 -12.64 -3.98
CA ARG A 214 -6.70 -12.59 -5.32
C ARG A 214 -6.27 -11.37 -6.14
N LEU A 215 -6.24 -10.17 -5.55
CA LEU A 215 -5.83 -8.96 -6.27
C LEU A 215 -4.32 -8.93 -6.56
N LEU A 216 -3.48 -9.52 -5.69
CA LEU A 216 -2.04 -9.68 -5.97
C LEU A 216 -1.82 -10.68 -7.10
N GLU A 217 -2.49 -11.83 -7.05
CA GLU A 217 -2.43 -12.85 -8.10
C GLU A 217 -2.89 -12.26 -9.44
N ALA A 218 -4.01 -11.54 -9.47
CA ALA A 218 -4.53 -10.87 -10.65
C ALA A 218 -3.60 -9.76 -11.17
N LEU A 219 -2.99 -8.96 -10.26
CA LEU A 219 -1.99 -7.96 -10.65
C LEU A 219 -0.82 -8.60 -11.40
N LEU A 220 -0.31 -9.72 -10.87
CA LEU A 220 0.87 -10.40 -11.42
C LEU A 220 0.57 -11.18 -12.72
N ALA A 221 -0.55 -11.90 -12.75
CA ALA A 221 -0.89 -12.81 -13.85
C ALA A 221 -1.67 -12.12 -14.98
N GLY A 222 -2.53 -11.16 -14.66
CA GLY A 222 -3.58 -10.67 -15.56
C GLY A 222 -4.59 -11.77 -15.94
N PRO A 223 -5.54 -11.48 -16.84
CA PRO A 223 -5.85 -10.16 -17.39
C PRO A 223 -6.34 -9.18 -16.32
N TRP A 224 -6.18 -7.88 -16.56
CA TRP A 224 -6.53 -6.83 -15.60
C TRP A 224 -7.92 -6.27 -15.91
N ASP A 225 -8.88 -6.59 -15.05
CA ASP A 225 -10.24 -6.05 -15.08
C ASP A 225 -10.20 -4.52 -14.85
N ASP A 226 -10.96 -3.76 -15.65
CA ASP A 226 -10.93 -2.29 -15.60
C ASP A 226 -11.58 -1.69 -14.34
N ASP A 227 -12.43 -2.45 -13.64
CA ASP A 227 -13.02 -2.04 -12.37
C ASP A 227 -12.08 -2.29 -11.19
N GLU A 228 -11.16 -3.24 -11.34
CA GLU A 228 -10.16 -3.58 -10.31
C GLU A 228 -8.80 -2.93 -10.54
N PHE A 229 -8.46 -2.60 -11.78
CA PHE A 229 -7.17 -2.08 -12.18
C PHE A 229 -7.29 -0.87 -13.11
N LEU A 230 -6.43 0.12 -12.88
CA LEU A 230 -6.14 1.18 -13.83
C LEU A 230 -5.00 0.73 -14.74
N ARG A 231 -5.26 0.70 -16.05
CA ARG A 231 -4.24 0.55 -17.09
C ARG A 231 -3.90 1.93 -17.63
N VAL A 232 -2.67 2.40 -17.39
CA VAL A 232 -2.18 3.71 -17.83
C VAL A 232 -1.38 3.53 -19.11
N PRO A 233 -1.81 4.10 -20.25
CA PRO A 233 -1.02 4.05 -21.49
C PRO A 233 0.34 4.71 -21.33
N ALA A 234 1.34 4.27 -22.10
CA ALA A 234 2.62 4.97 -22.19
C ALA A 234 2.42 6.44 -22.62
N GLY A 235 3.21 7.34 -22.05
CA GLY A 235 3.07 8.79 -22.17
C GLY A 235 2.06 9.43 -21.21
N MET A 236 1.21 8.66 -20.51
CA MET A 236 0.14 9.21 -19.67
C MET A 236 0.53 9.31 -18.19
N GLN A 237 -0.18 10.15 -17.44
CA GLN A 237 0.01 10.37 -16.01
C GLN A 237 -1.21 9.88 -15.20
N VAL A 238 -0.97 9.25 -14.06
CA VAL A 238 -2.00 8.85 -13.09
C VAL A 238 -2.62 10.07 -12.42
N ASP A 239 -3.94 10.10 -12.31
CA ASP A 239 -4.68 11.09 -11.51
C ASP A 239 -5.84 10.45 -10.73
N LEU A 240 -6.58 11.26 -10.00
CA LEU A 240 -7.76 10.84 -9.25
C LEU A 240 -9.01 10.87 -10.11
N ALA A 241 -9.80 9.81 -10.01
CA ALA A 241 -11.14 9.78 -10.56
C ALA A 241 -12.17 10.18 -9.51
N TYR A 242 -13.11 11.05 -9.87
CA TYR A 242 -14.18 11.54 -9.00
C TYR A 242 -15.52 10.84 -9.25
N ASP A 243 -15.52 9.78 -10.05
CA ASP A 243 -16.68 8.94 -10.42
C ASP A 243 -16.76 7.65 -9.57
N GLY A 244 -16.03 7.60 -8.47
CA GLY A 244 -15.95 6.42 -7.61
C GLY A 244 -14.97 5.35 -8.08
N ARG A 245 -14.28 5.48 -9.22
CA ARG A 245 -13.26 4.50 -9.67
C ARG A 245 -11.89 4.67 -9.01
N LEU A 246 -11.74 5.68 -8.14
CA LEU A 246 -10.52 6.09 -7.42
C LEU A 246 -9.43 6.70 -8.28
N LEU A 247 -9.03 6.03 -9.36
CA LEU A 247 -7.88 6.40 -10.19
C LEU A 247 -8.29 6.62 -11.66
N CYS A 248 -7.63 7.52 -12.36
CA CYS A 248 -7.73 7.64 -13.81
C CYS A 248 -6.34 7.99 -14.36
N TRP A 249 -6.27 8.29 -15.65
CA TRP A 249 -5.09 8.88 -16.25
C TRP A 249 -5.46 10.11 -17.05
N LYS A 250 -4.48 10.99 -17.25
CA LYS A 250 -4.56 12.21 -18.06
C LYS A 250 -3.27 12.42 -18.82
N GLU A 251 -3.30 13.34 -19.78
CA GLU A 251 -2.07 13.84 -20.40
C GLU A 251 -1.21 14.56 -19.34
N PRO A 252 0.12 14.34 -19.32
CA PRO A 252 1.01 15.08 -18.42
C PRO A 252 0.94 16.58 -18.71
N ILE A 253 1.01 17.39 -17.65
CA ILE A 253 1.12 18.84 -17.80
C ILE A 253 2.56 19.14 -18.25
N SER A 254 2.70 19.77 -19.42
CA SER A 254 3.96 20.23 -20.01
C SER A 254 4.74 21.20 -19.12
#